data_AF-A0A1G3TW71-F1
#
_entry.id   AF-A0A1G3TW71-F1
#
_cell.length_a   1.000
_cell.length_b   1.000
_cell.length_c   1.000
_cell.angle_alpha   90.00
_cell.angle_beta   90.00
_cell.angle_gamma   90.00
#
_symmetry.space_group_name_H-M   'P 1'
#
loop_
_entity.id
_entity.type
_entity.pdbx_description
1 polymer ?
#
loop_
_entity_poly.entity_id
_entity_poly.type
_entity_poly.pdbx_seq_one_letter_code
_entity_poly.pdbx_strand_id
1 'polypeptide(L)'
;MNLDPLIVVICLALVVTVFLAFWIRSISSENTSLKIQNATIAAELKAQKEGNQKLKDDLDEQGKKLELKLNAIMEHNLENKLKKLDETSIKSLDTLLKPFKENLDSFKKSVENSQESSIKKFAELSKEIDLVARAGLNISKEAENLTKALKGKKQSQGSWGEMILESVLEYSGLIKGVHYETQESYKDEEGRIKRPDVVIKLPQERTIIIDSKVSLNSYDEFIKAESDEEKLIASKSMASAFLEHINTLDSKDYAHYKHGTLQYVFMFVPIEGAFSVAIQQEPKLYEYALKKHIAIVTPSTLTISLRTI
;
A
#
# COMPACT_ATOMS: atom_id res chain seq x y z
N MET A 1 -11.68 18.35 -61.82
CA MET A 1 -10.77 17.21 -62.10
C MET A 1 -11.37 15.97 -61.48
N ASN A 2 -11.94 15.07 -62.29
CA ASN A 2 -12.41 13.78 -61.78
C ASN A 2 -11.20 12.88 -61.61
N LEU A 3 -10.86 12.54 -60.37
CA LEU A 3 -9.85 11.54 -60.05
C LEU A 3 -10.30 10.19 -60.60
N ASP A 4 -9.38 9.46 -61.22
CA ASP A 4 -9.63 8.12 -61.75
C ASP A 4 -10.10 7.20 -60.61
N PRO A 5 -11.26 6.52 -60.74
CA PRO A 5 -11.77 5.59 -59.73
C PRO A 5 -10.75 4.53 -59.29
N LEU A 6 -9.82 4.14 -60.19
CA LEU A 6 -8.77 3.18 -59.90
C LEU A 6 -7.78 3.71 -58.84
N ILE A 7 -7.48 5.01 -58.86
CA ILE A 7 -6.56 5.66 -57.91
C ILE A 7 -7.20 5.71 -56.52
N VAL A 8 -8.50 5.98 -56.43
CA VAL A 8 -9.23 6.03 -55.15
C VAL A 8 -9.27 4.66 -54.48
N VAL A 9 -9.49 3.59 -55.25
CA VAL A 9 -9.48 2.21 -54.73
C VAL A 9 -8.08 1.81 -54.24
N ILE A 10 -7.03 2.17 -54.97
CA ILE A 10 -5.63 1.90 -54.56
C ILE A 10 -5.29 2.66 -53.28
N CYS A 11 -5.68 3.94 -53.17
CA CYS A 11 -5.46 4.72 -51.95
C CYS A 11 -6.21 4.13 -50.74
N LEU A 12 -7.47 3.72 -50.89
CA LEU A 12 -8.23 3.07 -49.83
C LEU A 12 -7.59 1.74 -49.40
N ALA A 13 -7.14 0.92 -50.35
CA ALA A 13 -6.44 -0.33 -50.06
C ALA A 13 -5.12 -0.10 -49.29
N LEU A 14 -4.37 0.95 -49.64
CA LEU A 14 -3.16 1.35 -48.92
C LEU A 14 -3.46 1.82 -47.49
N VAL A 15 -4.50 2.63 -47.29
CA VAL A 15 -4.90 3.09 -45.96
C VAL A 15 -5.32 1.90 -45.09
N VAL A 16 -6.12 0.98 -45.62
CA VAL A 16 -6.57 -0.22 -44.90
C VAL A 16 -5.41 -1.13 -44.53
N THR A 17 -4.45 -1.35 -45.43
CA THR A 17 -3.28 -2.19 -45.17
C THR A 17 -2.34 -1.58 -44.12
N VAL A 18 -2.13 -0.26 -44.14
CA VAL A 18 -1.36 0.46 -43.11
C VAL A 18 -2.06 0.40 -41.75
N PHE A 19 -3.38 0.56 -41.72
CA PHE A 19 -4.16 0.49 -40.48
C PHE A 19 -4.15 -0.92 -39.88
N LEU A 20 -4.31 -1.96 -40.70
CA LEU A 20 -4.18 -3.36 -40.29
C LEU A 20 -2.78 -3.68 -39.76
N ALA A 21 -1.72 -3.20 -40.43
CA ALA A 21 -0.35 -3.38 -39.98
C ALA A 21 -0.09 -2.72 -38.61
N PHE A 22 -0.64 -1.52 -38.39
CA PHE A 22 -0.56 -0.82 -37.12
C PHE A 22 -1.32 -1.56 -36.00
N TRP A 23 -2.52 -2.03 -36.29
CA TRP A 23 -3.35 -2.77 -35.32
C TRP A 23 -2.72 -4.11 -34.92
N ILE A 24 -2.19 -4.87 -35.90
CA ILE A 24 -1.44 -6.11 -35.65
C ILE A 24 -0.20 -5.84 -34.78
N ARG A 25 0.51 -4.74 -35.03
CA ARG A 25 1.68 -4.35 -34.24
C ARG A 25 1.31 -3.97 -32.80
N SER A 26 0.19 -3.26 -32.61
CA SER A 26 -0.34 -2.92 -31.28
C SER A 26 -0.70 -4.16 -30.47
N ILE A 27 -1.45 -5.10 -31.06
CA ILE A 27 -1.83 -6.36 -30.39
C ILE A 27 -0.60 -7.23 -30.09
N SER A 28 0.39 -7.23 -30.99
CA SER A 28 1.65 -7.94 -30.77
C SER A 28 2.45 -7.35 -29.61
N SER A 29 2.50 -6.02 -29.47
CA SER A 29 3.14 -5.38 -28.32
C SER A 29 2.41 -5.66 -27.00
N GLU A 30 1.09 -5.65 -27.01
CA GLU A 30 0.27 -5.91 -25.82
C GLU A 30 0.43 -7.37 -25.35
N ASN A 31 0.40 -8.33 -26.28
CA ASN A 31 0.72 -9.74 -25.99
C ASN A 31 2.13 -9.94 -25.44
N THR A 32 3.10 -9.16 -25.92
CA THR A 32 4.48 -9.24 -25.42
C THR A 32 4.57 -8.71 -23.99
N SER A 33 3.89 -7.60 -23.69
CA SER A 33 3.83 -7.03 -22.34
C SER A 33 3.13 -7.96 -21.34
N LEU A 34 2.03 -8.61 -21.75
CA LEU A 34 1.31 -9.60 -20.93
C LEU A 34 2.14 -10.85 -20.67
N LYS A 35 2.90 -11.32 -21.67
CA LYS A 35 3.84 -12.44 -21.49
C LYS A 35 4.96 -12.09 -20.51
N ILE A 36 5.47 -10.86 -20.57
CA ILE A 36 6.50 -10.39 -19.63
C ILE A 36 5.92 -10.31 -18.22
N GLN A 37 4.75 -9.70 -18.01
CA GLN A 37 4.09 -9.65 -16.70
C GLN A 37 3.82 -11.04 -16.12
N ASN A 38 3.31 -11.97 -16.93
CA ASN A 38 3.09 -13.35 -16.49
C ASN A 38 4.41 -14.05 -16.12
N ALA A 39 5.50 -13.79 -16.86
CA ALA A 39 6.81 -14.32 -16.52
C ALA A 39 7.37 -13.71 -15.22
N THR A 40 7.17 -12.42 -14.99
CA THR A 40 7.59 -11.73 -13.75
C THR A 40 6.82 -12.26 -12.54
N ILE A 41 5.50 -12.37 -12.64
CA ILE A 41 4.65 -12.91 -11.57
C ILE A 41 5.02 -14.37 -11.28
N ALA A 42 5.27 -15.18 -12.32
CA ALA A 42 5.70 -16.57 -12.14
C ALA A 42 7.08 -16.66 -11.47
N ALA A 43 8.00 -15.75 -11.78
CA ALA A 43 9.32 -15.68 -11.16
C ALA A 43 9.24 -15.24 -9.69
N GLU A 44 8.42 -14.25 -9.36
CA GLU A 44 8.17 -13.81 -7.98
C GLU A 44 7.52 -14.91 -7.15
N LEU A 45 6.50 -15.59 -7.71
CA LEU A 45 5.82 -16.69 -7.02
C LEU A 45 6.75 -17.89 -6.78
N LYS A 46 7.69 -18.15 -7.70
CA LYS A 46 8.74 -19.16 -7.53
C LYS A 46 9.73 -18.74 -6.44
N ALA A 47 10.22 -17.50 -6.47
CA ALA A 47 11.13 -16.97 -5.46
C ALA A 47 10.50 -16.97 -4.05
N GLN A 48 9.21 -16.63 -3.95
CA GLN A 48 8.48 -16.68 -2.69
C GLN A 48 8.31 -18.12 -2.18
N LYS A 49 8.01 -19.08 -3.06
CA LYS A 49 7.94 -20.51 -2.69
C LYS A 49 9.29 -21.04 -2.23
N GLU A 50 10.38 -20.69 -2.92
CA GLU A 50 11.74 -21.07 -2.52
C GLU A 50 12.13 -20.44 -1.18
N GLY A 51 11.76 -19.17 -0.94
CA GLY A 51 11.96 -18.49 0.35
C GLY A 51 11.21 -19.17 1.50
N ASN A 52 9.94 -19.52 1.28
CA ASN A 52 9.13 -20.23 2.27
C ASN A 52 9.66 -21.65 2.55
N GLN A 53 10.14 -22.36 1.52
CA GLN A 53 10.74 -23.68 1.69
C GLN A 53 12.03 -23.58 2.50
N LYS A 54 12.89 -22.60 2.20
CA LYS A 54 14.14 -22.37 2.91
C LYS A 54 13.92 -22.00 4.38
N LEU A 55 12.90 -21.20 4.68
CA LEU A 55 12.49 -20.90 6.05
C LEU A 55 12.01 -22.15 6.80
N LYS A 56 11.29 -23.03 6.11
CA LYS A 56 10.83 -24.31 6.68
C LYS A 56 12.01 -25.25 6.98
N ASP A 57 12.99 -25.31 6.08
CA ASP A 57 14.19 -26.12 6.26
C ASP A 57 15.07 -25.58 7.42
N ASP A 58 15.21 -24.26 7.54
CA ASP A 58 15.96 -23.62 8.65
C ASP A 58 15.29 -23.87 10.01
N LEU A 59 13.96 -23.87 10.07
CA LEU A 59 13.22 -24.21 11.29
C LEU A 59 13.39 -25.69 11.68
N ASP A 60 13.42 -26.61 10.72
CA ASP A 60 13.67 -28.04 10.96
C ASP A 60 15.11 -28.27 11.44
N GLU A 61 16.09 -27.56 10.86
CA GLU A 61 17.49 -27.60 11.27
C GLU A 61 17.68 -27.04 12.70
N GLN A 62 17.04 -25.91 13.02
CA GLN A 62 17.06 -25.36 14.37
C GLN A 62 16.38 -26.30 15.38
N GLY A 63 15.30 -26.98 14.99
CA GLY A 63 14.65 -28.02 15.79
C GLY A 63 15.58 -29.19 16.11
N LYS A 64 16.25 -29.74 15.09
CA LYS A 64 17.26 -30.80 15.26
C LYS A 64 18.45 -30.36 16.11
N LYS A 65 18.92 -29.12 15.93
CA LYS A 65 20.03 -28.55 16.71
C LYS A 65 19.64 -28.34 18.17
N LEU A 66 18.39 -27.99 18.44
CA LEU A 66 17.85 -27.89 19.79
C LEU A 66 17.73 -29.28 20.43
N GLU A 67 17.28 -30.29 19.68
CA GLU A 67 17.22 -31.68 20.11
C GLU A 67 18.62 -32.23 20.45
N LEU A 68 19.62 -31.98 19.61
CA LEU A 68 21.01 -32.37 19.88
C LEU A 68 21.58 -31.67 21.13
N LYS A 69 21.30 -30.37 21.29
CA LYS A 69 21.69 -29.64 22.52
C LYS A 69 20.98 -30.18 23.75
N LEU A 70 19.70 -30.55 23.63
CA LEU A 70 18.93 -31.13 24.71
C LEU A 70 19.50 -32.49 25.11
N ASN A 71 19.81 -33.35 24.14
CA ASN A 71 20.44 -34.64 24.38
C ASN A 71 21.81 -34.48 25.04
N ALA A 72 22.65 -33.53 24.60
CA ALA A 72 23.95 -33.26 25.21
C ALA A 72 23.82 -32.72 26.66
N ILE A 73 22.83 -31.86 26.94
CA ILE A 73 22.53 -31.38 28.30
C ILE A 73 22.02 -32.54 29.18
N MET A 74 21.24 -33.45 28.60
CA MET A 74 20.73 -34.62 29.28
C MET A 74 21.88 -35.56 29.63
N GLU A 75 22.76 -35.87 28.68
CA GLU A 75 23.94 -36.74 28.83
C GLU A 75 24.92 -36.18 29.87
N HIS A 76 25.24 -34.88 29.81
CA HIS A 76 26.13 -34.21 30.76
C HIS A 76 25.55 -34.10 32.19
N ASN A 77 24.22 -33.97 32.33
CA ASN A 77 23.56 -33.99 33.65
C ASN A 77 23.35 -35.41 34.19
N LEU A 78 23.15 -36.39 33.30
CA LEU A 78 23.00 -37.81 33.67
C LEU A 78 24.34 -38.37 34.13
N GLU A 79 25.44 -38.12 33.43
CA GLU A 79 26.77 -38.66 33.76
C GLU A 79 27.30 -38.12 35.10
N ASN A 80 27.04 -36.84 35.40
CA ASN A 80 27.38 -36.22 36.69
C ASN A 80 26.52 -36.74 37.87
N LYS A 81 25.34 -37.32 37.61
CA LYS A 81 24.45 -37.90 38.64
C LYS A 81 24.53 -39.43 38.72
N LEU A 82 24.86 -40.13 37.63
CA LEU A 82 25.04 -41.58 37.56
C LEU A 82 26.28 -42.08 38.32
N LYS A 83 27.32 -41.24 38.45
CA LYS A 83 28.47 -41.52 39.34
C LYS A 83 28.08 -41.65 40.83
N LYS A 84 26.83 -41.37 41.22
CA LYS A 84 26.41 -41.35 42.62
C LYS A 84 25.37 -42.36 43.07
N LEU A 85 24.57 -43.05 42.24
CA LEU A 85 23.47 -43.87 42.83
C LEU A 85 23.00 -45.11 42.07
N ASP A 86 22.62 -46.07 42.92
CA ASP A 86 22.16 -47.46 42.78
C ASP A 86 20.75 -47.63 42.14
N GLU A 87 20.33 -48.89 41.92
CA GLU A 87 19.14 -49.39 41.18
C GLU A 87 17.78 -48.72 41.49
N THR A 88 17.64 -47.95 42.57
CA THR A 88 16.41 -47.21 42.94
C THR A 88 16.11 -46.03 42.01
N SER A 89 17.05 -45.62 41.15
CA SER A 89 16.92 -44.45 40.26
C SER A 89 16.02 -44.65 39.03
N ILE A 90 15.82 -45.87 38.53
CA ILE A 90 15.06 -46.12 37.28
C ILE A 90 13.55 -45.84 37.45
N LYS A 91 12.93 -46.23 38.57
CA LYS A 91 11.53 -45.89 38.88
C LYS A 91 11.33 -44.38 39.12
N SER A 92 12.36 -43.72 39.64
CA SER A 92 12.36 -42.28 39.89
C SER A 92 12.46 -41.49 38.57
N LEU A 93 13.21 -42.01 37.59
CA LEU A 93 13.32 -41.47 36.22
C LEU A 93 11.98 -41.50 35.46
N ASP A 94 11.24 -42.61 35.53
CA ASP A 94 9.93 -42.72 34.86
C ASP A 94 8.92 -41.71 35.44
N THR A 95 8.95 -41.53 36.75
CA THR A 95 8.09 -40.57 37.48
C THR A 95 8.45 -39.11 37.16
N LEU A 96 9.73 -38.82 36.90
CA LEU A 96 10.21 -37.48 36.54
C LEU A 96 10.02 -37.14 35.05
N LEU A 97 10.12 -38.13 34.15
CA LEU A 97 10.00 -37.93 32.71
C LEU A 97 8.54 -37.82 32.25
N LYS A 98 7.60 -38.45 32.95
CA LYS A 98 6.18 -38.42 32.63
C LYS A 98 5.57 -37.00 32.60
N PRO A 99 5.72 -36.15 33.65
CA PRO A 99 5.22 -34.77 33.59
C PRO A 99 5.96 -33.92 32.54
N PHE A 100 7.21 -34.25 32.20
CA PHE A 100 7.93 -33.55 31.14
C PHE A 100 7.37 -33.87 29.74
N LYS A 101 7.04 -35.15 29.48
CA LYS A 101 6.38 -35.60 28.26
C LYS A 101 4.98 -35.00 28.11
N GLU A 102 4.20 -34.98 29.19
CA GLU A 102 2.87 -34.36 29.24
C GLU A 102 2.97 -32.83 28.98
N ASN A 103 3.97 -32.16 29.55
CA ASN A 103 4.24 -30.75 29.29
C ASN A 103 4.66 -30.48 27.84
N LEU A 104 5.50 -31.34 27.24
CA LEU A 104 5.89 -31.25 25.83
C LEU A 104 4.71 -31.45 24.88
N ASP A 105 3.82 -32.40 25.16
CA ASP A 105 2.59 -32.62 24.39
C ASP A 105 1.63 -31.43 24.55
N SER A 106 1.51 -30.87 25.75
CA SER A 106 0.70 -29.67 26.00
C SER A 106 1.26 -28.44 25.29
N PHE A 107 2.59 -28.29 25.27
CA PHE A 107 3.29 -27.21 24.59
C PHE A 107 3.13 -27.35 23.07
N LYS A 108 3.32 -28.55 22.51
CA LYS A 108 3.08 -28.85 21.10
C LYS A 108 1.64 -28.50 20.68
N LYS A 109 0.64 -28.94 21.46
CA LYS A 109 -0.76 -28.57 21.24
C LYS A 109 -0.99 -27.06 21.36
N SER A 110 -0.35 -26.40 22.31
CA SER A 110 -0.48 -24.95 22.47
C SER A 110 0.16 -24.17 21.32
N VAL A 111 1.25 -24.67 20.74
CA VAL A 111 1.89 -24.12 19.54
C VAL A 111 1.02 -24.35 18.30
N GLU A 112 0.50 -25.57 18.11
CA GLU A 112 -0.42 -25.91 17.02
C GLU A 112 -1.71 -25.07 17.09
N ASN A 113 -2.33 -24.96 18.27
CA ASN A 113 -3.51 -24.12 18.49
C ASN A 113 -3.22 -22.63 18.32
N SER A 114 -2.04 -22.16 18.74
CA SER A 114 -1.61 -20.77 18.55
C SER A 114 -1.39 -20.44 17.07
N GLN A 115 -0.80 -21.35 16.30
CA GLN A 115 -0.67 -21.21 14.85
C GLN A 115 -2.03 -21.22 14.15
N GLU A 116 -2.93 -22.14 14.51
CA GLU A 116 -4.28 -22.18 13.94
C GLU A 116 -5.08 -20.92 14.29
N SER A 117 -4.99 -20.44 15.55
CA SER A 117 -5.60 -19.18 15.98
C SER A 117 -5.01 -17.97 15.24
N SER A 118 -3.70 -17.95 15.02
CA SER A 118 -3.02 -16.86 14.29
C SER A 118 -3.41 -16.84 12.82
N ILE A 119 -3.53 -18.02 12.17
CA ILE A 119 -4.01 -18.14 10.79
C ILE A 119 -5.47 -17.67 10.68
N LYS A 120 -6.34 -18.08 11.62
CA LYS A 120 -7.74 -17.62 11.66
C LYS A 120 -7.83 -16.10 11.85
N LYS A 121 -7.09 -15.54 12.81
CA LYS A 121 -7.01 -14.09 13.03
C LYS A 121 -6.47 -13.34 11.81
N PHE A 122 -5.47 -13.89 11.13
CA PHE A 122 -4.92 -13.29 9.91
C PHE A 122 -5.91 -13.35 8.75
N ALA A 123 -6.69 -14.44 8.63
CA ALA A 123 -7.77 -14.56 7.65
C ALA A 123 -8.93 -13.60 7.95
N GLU A 124 -9.31 -13.45 9.22
CA GLU A 124 -10.30 -12.48 9.69
C GLU A 124 -9.82 -11.04 9.42
N LEU A 125 -8.58 -10.72 9.78
CA LEU A 125 -7.96 -9.42 9.51
C LEU A 125 -7.88 -9.14 8.01
N SER A 126 -7.48 -10.12 7.20
CA SER A 126 -7.43 -9.99 5.74
C SER A 126 -8.82 -9.71 5.15
N LYS A 127 -9.86 -10.34 5.71
CA LYS A 127 -11.25 -10.09 5.32
C LYS A 127 -11.71 -8.69 5.75
N GLU A 128 -11.34 -8.24 6.93
CA GLU A 128 -11.63 -6.87 7.37
C GLU A 128 -10.89 -5.83 6.52
N ILE A 129 -9.63 -6.07 6.17
CA ILE A 129 -8.87 -5.23 5.23
C ILE A 129 -9.54 -5.20 3.85
N ASP A 130 -10.02 -6.34 3.33
CA ASP A 130 -10.74 -6.41 2.05
C ASP A 130 -12.05 -5.62 2.09
N LEU A 131 -12.87 -5.77 3.14
CA LEU A 131 -14.09 -4.99 3.33
C LEU A 131 -13.80 -3.49 3.35
N VAL A 132 -12.68 -3.12 3.94
CA VAL A 132 -12.29 -1.73 4.09
C VAL A 132 -11.73 -1.14 2.81
N ALA A 133 -10.90 -1.89 2.09
CA ALA A 133 -10.46 -1.53 0.75
C ALA A 133 -11.65 -1.35 -0.21
N ARG A 134 -12.66 -2.23 -0.16
CA ARG A 134 -13.89 -2.11 -0.96
C ARG A 134 -14.65 -0.83 -0.67
N ALA A 135 -14.75 -0.42 0.58
CA ALA A 135 -15.39 0.85 0.91
C ALA A 135 -14.56 2.05 0.44
N GLY A 136 -13.23 2.00 0.53
CA GLY A 136 -12.36 3.00 -0.09
C GLY A 136 -12.59 3.14 -1.60
N LEU A 137 -12.80 2.02 -2.30
CA LEU A 137 -13.17 2.01 -3.73
C LEU A 137 -14.56 2.60 -4.00
N ASN A 138 -15.54 2.33 -3.14
CA ASN A 138 -16.87 2.96 -3.25
C ASN A 138 -16.75 4.47 -3.06
N ILE A 139 -16.07 4.92 -1.99
CA ILE A 139 -15.82 6.33 -1.72
C ILE A 139 -15.11 7.00 -2.90
N SER A 140 -14.13 6.33 -3.52
CA SER A 140 -13.47 6.80 -4.75
C SER A 140 -14.45 6.97 -5.92
N LYS A 141 -15.38 6.03 -6.09
CA LYS A 141 -16.43 6.10 -7.12
C LYS A 141 -17.45 7.21 -6.84
N GLU A 142 -17.88 7.36 -5.59
CA GLU A 142 -18.68 8.51 -5.15
C GLU A 142 -17.91 9.83 -5.37
N ALA A 143 -16.59 9.80 -5.17
CA ALA A 143 -15.71 10.94 -5.40
C ALA A 143 -15.67 11.36 -6.88
N GLU A 144 -15.64 10.38 -7.78
CA GLU A 144 -15.70 10.64 -9.21
C GLU A 144 -17.08 11.20 -9.64
N ASN A 145 -18.17 10.61 -9.14
CA ASN A 145 -19.53 11.01 -9.47
C ASN A 145 -19.88 12.41 -8.99
N LEU A 146 -19.50 12.76 -7.76
CA LEU A 146 -19.81 14.09 -7.23
C LEU A 146 -18.87 15.16 -7.80
N THR A 147 -17.63 14.84 -8.17
CA THR A 147 -16.81 15.77 -8.95
C THR A 147 -17.51 16.14 -10.26
N LYS A 148 -18.14 15.16 -10.92
CA LYS A 148 -18.96 15.42 -12.12
C LYS A 148 -20.19 16.29 -11.82
N ALA A 149 -20.71 16.30 -10.60
CA ALA A 149 -21.86 17.10 -10.18
C ALA A 149 -21.49 18.51 -9.66
N LEU A 150 -20.32 18.69 -9.06
CA LEU A 150 -19.81 19.94 -8.50
C LEU A 150 -19.04 20.81 -9.51
N LYS A 151 -19.15 20.50 -10.80
CA LYS A 151 -18.48 21.20 -11.91
C LYS A 151 -18.64 22.72 -11.79
N GLY A 152 -17.51 23.44 -11.81
CA GLY A 152 -17.45 24.91 -11.89
C GLY A 152 -17.48 25.67 -10.56
N LYS A 153 -17.54 25.01 -9.39
CA LYS A 153 -17.53 25.69 -8.07
C LYS A 153 -16.26 25.35 -7.27
N LYS A 154 -15.19 26.11 -7.49
CA LYS A 154 -13.87 25.93 -6.80
C LYS A 154 -13.98 25.82 -5.28
N GLN A 155 -14.83 26.62 -4.65
CA GLN A 155 -15.00 26.62 -3.20
C GLN A 155 -15.73 25.36 -2.69
N SER A 156 -16.70 24.85 -3.45
CA SER A 156 -17.42 23.61 -3.12
C SER A 156 -16.57 22.36 -3.33
N GLN A 157 -15.65 22.36 -4.30
CA GLN A 157 -14.71 21.25 -4.51
C GLN A 157 -13.69 21.12 -3.37
N GLY A 158 -13.18 22.25 -2.85
CA GLY A 158 -12.23 22.26 -1.72
C GLY A 158 -12.84 21.71 -0.44
N SER A 159 -13.98 22.27 0.01
CA SER A 159 -14.69 21.80 1.20
C SER A 159 -15.15 20.34 1.11
N TRP A 160 -15.36 19.84 -0.11
CA TRP A 160 -15.75 18.46 -0.31
C TRP A 160 -14.56 17.49 -0.33
N GLY A 161 -13.40 17.91 -0.84
CA GLY A 161 -12.15 17.14 -0.67
C GLY A 161 -11.82 16.91 0.81
N GLU A 162 -12.05 17.92 1.65
CA GLU A 162 -11.95 17.82 3.12
C GLU A 162 -12.98 16.83 3.70
N MET A 163 -14.23 16.88 3.24
CA MET A 163 -15.28 15.93 3.65
C MET A 163 -14.94 14.47 3.29
N ILE A 164 -14.40 14.22 2.10
CA ILE A 164 -13.94 12.87 1.72
C ILE A 164 -12.80 12.44 2.64
N LEU A 165 -11.83 13.31 2.87
CA LEU A 165 -10.70 13.01 3.75
C LEU A 165 -11.21 12.63 5.14
N GLU A 166 -12.09 13.43 5.73
CA GLU A 166 -12.71 13.13 7.04
C GLU A 166 -13.45 11.78 7.03
N SER A 167 -14.23 11.50 5.98
CA SER A 167 -14.94 10.22 5.82
C SER A 167 -13.98 9.02 5.76
N VAL A 168 -12.86 9.17 5.05
CA VAL A 168 -11.83 8.12 4.95
C VAL A 168 -11.16 7.88 6.30
N LEU A 169 -10.90 8.93 7.09
CA LEU A 169 -10.31 8.80 8.42
C LEU A 169 -11.25 8.08 9.38
N GLU A 170 -12.53 8.49 9.43
CA GLU A 170 -13.55 7.84 10.25
C GLU A 170 -13.70 6.37 9.88
N TYR A 171 -13.77 6.06 8.59
CA TYR A 171 -13.91 4.69 8.11
C TYR A 171 -12.66 3.82 8.38
N SER A 172 -11.49 4.45 8.43
CA SER A 172 -10.24 3.81 8.87
C SER A 172 -10.23 3.50 10.38
N GLY A 173 -11.25 3.94 11.13
CA GLY A 173 -11.39 3.73 12.57
C GLY A 173 -10.84 4.87 13.43
N LEU A 174 -10.49 6.01 12.83
CA LEU A 174 -9.98 7.15 13.56
C LEU A 174 -11.12 7.99 14.14
N ILE A 175 -10.91 8.50 15.36
CA ILE A 175 -11.90 9.31 16.09
C ILE A 175 -11.38 10.75 16.14
N LYS A 176 -12.20 11.70 15.69
CA LYS A 176 -11.85 13.13 15.71
C LYS A 176 -11.65 13.63 17.13
N GLY A 177 -10.63 14.45 17.34
CA GLY A 177 -10.22 14.96 18.66
C GLY A 177 -9.49 13.96 19.55
N VAL A 178 -9.37 12.69 19.13
CA VAL A 178 -8.60 11.65 19.83
C VAL A 178 -7.43 11.19 18.96
N HIS A 179 -7.74 10.63 17.79
CA HIS A 179 -6.75 10.09 16.85
C HIS A 179 -6.32 11.11 15.81
N TYR A 180 -7.15 12.10 15.48
CA TYR A 180 -6.79 13.15 14.55
C TYR A 180 -7.47 14.47 14.87
N GLU A 181 -6.87 15.57 14.41
CA GLU A 181 -7.39 16.91 14.55
C GLU A 181 -7.39 17.62 13.18
N THR A 182 -8.46 18.38 12.94
CA THR A 182 -8.64 19.19 11.73
C THR A 182 -8.35 20.65 12.07
N GLN A 183 -7.48 21.31 11.29
CA GLN A 183 -7.29 22.76 11.33
C GLN A 183 -6.85 23.40 12.66
N GLU A 184 -5.94 22.80 13.43
CA GLU A 184 -5.24 23.58 14.45
C GLU A 184 -4.31 24.61 13.79
N SER A 185 -4.66 25.89 13.89
CA SER A 185 -3.76 26.98 13.49
C SER A 185 -2.65 27.11 14.53
N TYR A 186 -1.41 26.81 14.13
CA TYR A 186 -0.24 27.15 14.92
C TYR A 186 0.49 28.35 14.30
N LYS A 187 1.14 29.13 15.16
CA LYS A 187 2.08 30.18 14.73
C LYS A 187 3.46 29.56 14.71
N ASP A 188 4.17 29.68 13.60
CA ASP A 188 5.59 29.35 13.55
C ASP A 188 6.42 30.35 14.41
N GLU A 189 7.72 30.11 14.54
CA GLU A 189 8.64 30.97 15.31
C GLU A 189 8.71 32.41 14.75
N GLU A 190 8.24 32.62 13.51
CA GLU A 190 8.19 33.91 12.82
C GLU A 190 6.77 34.52 12.83
N GLY A 191 5.83 33.91 13.58
CA GLY A 191 4.46 34.39 13.76
C GLY A 191 3.51 34.12 12.59
N ARG A 192 3.92 33.36 11.57
CA ARG A 192 3.09 33.00 10.42
C ARG A 192 2.19 31.83 10.78
N ILE A 193 0.92 31.96 10.40
CA ILE A 193 -0.08 30.90 10.62
C ILE A 193 0.16 29.80 9.59
N LYS A 194 0.66 28.65 10.03
CA LYS A 194 0.75 27.45 9.22
C LYS A 194 -0.40 26.52 9.62
N ARG A 195 -1.05 25.93 8.63
CA ARG A 195 -2.23 25.06 8.79
C ARG A 195 -2.06 23.85 7.88
N PRO A 196 -1.68 22.67 8.40
CA PRO A 196 -2.00 21.43 7.73
C PRO A 196 -3.51 21.21 7.76
N ASP A 197 -4.03 20.50 6.77
CA ASP A 197 -5.46 20.21 6.71
C ASP A 197 -5.85 19.24 7.83
N VAL A 198 -5.04 18.19 8.05
CA VAL A 198 -5.23 17.20 9.12
C VAL A 198 -3.92 16.76 9.76
N VAL A 199 -3.94 16.58 11.08
CA VAL A 199 -2.86 15.97 11.86
C VAL A 199 -3.37 14.69 12.52
N ILE A 200 -2.73 13.55 12.23
CA ILE A 200 -3.05 12.25 12.81
C ILE A 200 -2.01 11.90 13.86
N LYS A 201 -2.48 11.58 15.07
CA LYS A 201 -1.67 11.13 16.20
C LYS A 201 -1.57 9.60 16.15
N LEU A 202 -0.35 9.10 16.08
CA LEU A 202 -0.04 7.67 16.10
C LEU A 202 0.55 7.26 17.45
N PRO A 203 0.55 5.96 17.79
CA PRO A 203 1.28 5.44 18.94
C PRO A 203 2.77 5.82 18.91
N GLN A 204 3.40 5.84 20.09
CA GLN A 204 4.81 6.21 20.27
C GLN A 204 5.13 7.66 19.87
N GLU A 205 4.20 8.59 20.13
CA GLU A 205 4.34 10.03 19.85
C GLU A 205 4.62 10.36 18.39
N ARG A 206 4.31 9.44 17.47
CA ARG A 206 4.44 9.68 16.03
C ARG A 206 3.26 10.50 15.51
N THR A 207 3.49 11.23 14.44
CA THR A 207 2.47 12.06 13.80
C THR A 207 2.54 11.93 12.29
N ILE A 208 1.38 11.82 11.63
CA ILE A 208 1.24 11.95 10.17
C ILE A 208 0.52 13.26 9.89
N ILE A 209 1.02 14.00 8.90
CA ILE A 209 0.40 15.22 8.42
C ILE A 209 -0.25 14.91 7.07
N ILE A 210 -1.51 15.30 6.89
CA ILE A 210 -2.20 15.20 5.59
C ILE A 210 -2.47 16.60 5.05
N ASP A 211 -2.11 16.83 3.79
CA ASP A 211 -2.44 18.02 3.00
C ASP A 211 -3.18 17.58 1.73
N SER A 212 -4.34 18.18 1.46
CA SER A 212 -5.32 17.69 0.48
C SER A 212 -5.46 18.56 -0.78
N LYS A 213 -4.60 19.57 -0.95
CA LYS A 213 -4.89 20.68 -1.86
C LYS A 213 -4.38 20.50 -3.28
N VAL A 214 -4.72 19.38 -3.92
CA VAL A 214 -4.44 19.16 -5.34
C VAL A 214 -5.56 19.75 -6.20
N SER A 215 -5.22 20.66 -7.11
CA SER A 215 -6.18 21.24 -8.05
C SER A 215 -6.65 20.18 -9.06
N LEU A 216 -7.96 19.91 -9.09
CA LEU A 216 -8.57 18.90 -9.97
C LEU A 216 -9.08 19.50 -11.30
N ASN A 217 -8.79 20.78 -11.58
CA ASN A 217 -9.25 21.46 -12.80
C ASN A 217 -8.75 20.77 -14.06
N SER A 218 -7.47 20.40 -14.12
CA SER A 218 -6.89 19.69 -15.26
C SER A 218 -7.50 18.31 -15.47
N TYR A 219 -8.05 17.68 -14.42
CA TYR A 219 -8.78 16.42 -14.56
C TYR A 219 -10.17 16.62 -15.17
N ASP A 220 -10.87 17.69 -14.81
CA ASP A 220 -12.13 18.05 -15.46
C ASP A 220 -11.93 18.39 -16.95
N GLU A 221 -10.85 19.12 -17.28
CA GLU A 221 -10.44 19.39 -18.67
C GLU A 221 -10.13 18.09 -19.42
N PHE A 222 -9.38 17.17 -18.82
CA PHE A 222 -9.03 15.88 -19.42
C PHE A 222 -10.26 15.03 -19.75
N ILE A 223 -11.26 15.01 -18.87
CA ILE A 223 -12.50 14.26 -19.08
C ILE A 223 -13.40 14.92 -20.15
N LYS A 224 -13.30 16.26 -20.32
CA LYS A 224 -14.07 17.01 -21.31
C LYS A 224 -13.42 17.05 -22.69
N ALA A 225 -12.12 16.78 -22.78
CA ALA A 225 -11.37 16.84 -24.01
C ALA A 225 -11.96 15.90 -25.08
N GLU A 226 -12.27 16.47 -26.24
CA GLU A 226 -12.86 15.75 -27.37
C GLU A 226 -11.80 15.27 -28.36
N SER A 227 -10.62 15.91 -28.34
CA SER A 227 -9.46 15.52 -29.14
C SER A 227 -8.34 14.91 -28.29
N ASP A 228 -7.49 14.09 -28.93
CA ASP A 228 -6.31 13.52 -28.29
C ASP A 228 -5.28 14.60 -27.92
N GLU A 229 -5.24 15.72 -28.67
CA GLU A 229 -4.39 16.86 -28.38
C GLU A 229 -4.80 17.56 -27.08
N GLU A 230 -6.11 17.81 -26.89
CA GLU A 230 -6.65 18.38 -25.66
C GLU A 230 -6.41 17.45 -24.45
N LYS A 231 -6.58 16.14 -24.63
CA LYS A 231 -6.29 15.15 -23.57
C LYS A 231 -4.83 15.20 -23.16
N LEU A 232 -3.91 15.28 -24.12
CA LEU A 232 -2.48 15.35 -23.85
C LEU A 232 -2.09 16.66 -23.14
N ILE A 233 -2.72 17.79 -23.49
CA ILE A 233 -2.49 19.06 -22.81
C ILE A 233 -2.96 18.98 -21.36
N ALA A 234 -4.17 18.48 -21.14
CA ALA A 234 -4.77 18.36 -19.82
C ALA A 234 -3.99 17.36 -18.92
N SER A 235 -3.53 16.22 -19.45
CA SER A 235 -2.72 15.25 -18.70
C SER A 235 -1.37 15.84 -18.27
N LYS A 236 -0.70 16.59 -19.14
CA LYS A 236 0.56 17.30 -18.81
C LYS A 236 0.36 18.39 -17.77
N SER A 237 -0.70 19.17 -17.90
CA SER A 237 -1.10 20.18 -16.92
C SER A 237 -1.32 19.54 -15.54
N MET A 238 -1.99 18.38 -15.50
CA MET A 238 -2.24 17.63 -14.27
C MET A 238 -0.94 17.12 -13.63
N ALA A 239 -0.06 16.47 -14.38
CA ALA A 239 1.23 16.01 -13.87
C ALA A 239 2.07 17.18 -13.31
N SER A 240 2.06 18.32 -14.01
CA SER A 240 2.76 19.53 -13.57
C SER A 240 2.19 20.08 -12.25
N ALA A 241 0.85 20.10 -12.11
CA ALA A 241 0.20 20.53 -10.87
C ALA A 241 0.54 19.63 -9.68
N PHE A 242 0.67 18.32 -9.90
CA PHE A 242 1.14 17.39 -8.85
C PHE A 242 2.58 17.70 -8.45
N LEU A 243 3.49 17.89 -9.41
CA LEU A 243 4.89 18.23 -9.14
C LEU A 243 5.02 19.56 -8.38
N GLU A 244 4.26 20.57 -8.78
CA GLU A 244 4.22 21.87 -8.09
C GLU A 244 3.73 21.73 -6.65
N HIS A 245 2.68 20.92 -6.44
CA HIS A 245 2.16 20.67 -5.11
C HIS A 245 3.16 19.90 -4.24
N ILE A 246 3.83 18.87 -4.77
CA ILE A 246 4.91 18.14 -4.08
C ILE A 246 6.02 19.11 -3.65
N ASN A 247 6.46 19.99 -4.55
CA ASN A 247 7.49 20.99 -4.23
C ASN A 247 7.01 22.00 -3.18
N THR A 248 5.74 22.38 -3.24
CA THR A 248 5.12 23.25 -2.23
C THR A 248 5.15 22.58 -0.86
N LEU A 249 4.74 21.31 -0.76
CA LEU A 249 4.77 20.54 0.49
C LEU A 249 6.19 20.33 1.02
N ASP A 250 7.16 20.05 0.15
CA ASP A 250 8.57 19.89 0.51
C ASP A 250 9.18 21.19 1.07
N SER A 251 8.74 22.34 0.54
CA SER A 251 9.17 23.66 1.04
C SER A 251 8.47 24.08 2.35
N LYS A 252 7.34 23.46 2.71
CA LYS A 252 6.65 23.76 3.96
C LYS A 252 7.45 23.15 5.11
N ASP A 253 8.02 24.03 5.93
CA ASP A 253 8.66 23.56 7.15
C ASP A 253 7.59 23.15 8.19
N TYR A 254 7.42 21.83 8.35
CA TYR A 254 6.58 21.18 9.36
C TYR A 254 7.33 20.95 10.69
N ALA A 255 8.50 21.59 10.90
CA ALA A 255 9.33 21.41 12.10
C ALA A 255 8.59 21.62 13.44
N HIS A 256 7.51 22.39 13.48
CA HIS A 256 6.71 22.57 14.71
C HIS A 256 5.95 21.33 15.18
N TYR A 257 5.64 20.38 14.26
CA TYR A 257 5.05 19.09 14.62
C TYR A 257 6.09 18.05 15.08
N LYS A 258 7.37 18.44 15.20
CA LYS A 258 8.48 17.59 15.69
C LYS A 258 8.50 17.37 17.20
N HIS A 259 7.35 17.41 17.87
CA HIS A 259 7.27 16.81 19.21
C HIS A 259 7.30 15.27 19.15
N GLY A 260 7.40 14.69 17.94
CA GLY A 260 7.87 13.34 17.68
C GLY A 260 8.46 13.17 16.27
N THR A 261 8.89 11.95 15.94
CA THR A 261 9.56 11.62 14.67
C THR A 261 8.55 11.64 13.51
N LEU A 262 8.41 12.78 12.83
CA LEU A 262 7.67 12.88 11.57
C LEU A 262 8.28 11.92 10.54
N GLN A 263 7.51 10.95 10.03
CA GLN A 263 8.01 10.01 9.02
C GLN A 263 7.70 10.49 7.58
N TYR A 264 6.47 10.93 7.32
CA TYR A 264 6.01 11.30 5.97
C TYR A 264 4.90 12.34 6.02
N VAL A 265 4.84 13.19 4.99
CA VAL A 265 3.69 14.05 4.68
C VAL A 265 2.82 13.32 3.66
N PHE A 266 1.53 13.21 3.93
CA PHE A 266 0.58 12.58 3.02
C PHE A 266 -0.07 13.64 2.14
N MET A 267 0.17 13.55 0.84
CA MET A 267 -0.50 14.34 -0.18
C MET A 267 -1.77 13.59 -0.59
N PHE A 268 -2.92 14.05 -0.12
CA PHE A 268 -4.20 13.41 -0.38
C PHE A 268 -4.79 13.83 -1.72
N VAL A 269 -5.15 12.85 -2.54
CA VAL A 269 -5.76 13.01 -3.86
C VAL A 269 -7.14 12.36 -3.84
N PRO A 270 -8.23 13.14 -3.81
CA PRO A 270 -9.58 12.60 -3.64
C PRO A 270 -10.08 11.81 -4.85
N ILE A 271 -9.50 12.01 -6.04
CA ILE A 271 -9.90 11.32 -7.28
C ILE A 271 -8.77 10.43 -7.78
N GLU A 272 -8.98 9.12 -7.73
CA GLU A 272 -8.01 8.12 -8.18
C GLU A 272 -7.74 8.19 -9.68
N GLY A 273 -8.76 8.51 -10.48
CA GLY A 273 -8.59 8.72 -11.92
C GLY A 273 -7.62 9.85 -12.24
N ALA A 274 -7.61 10.92 -11.45
CA ALA A 274 -6.67 12.03 -11.63
C ALA A 274 -5.23 11.58 -11.33
N PHE A 275 -5.02 10.86 -10.23
CA PHE A 275 -3.72 10.30 -9.92
C PHE A 275 -3.21 9.33 -11.00
N SER A 276 -4.11 8.49 -11.52
CA SER A 276 -3.78 7.52 -12.59
C SER A 276 -3.31 8.21 -13.86
N VAL A 277 -4.00 9.26 -14.30
CA VAL A 277 -3.62 10.06 -15.47
C VAL A 277 -2.28 10.77 -15.23
N ALA A 278 -2.06 11.32 -14.04
CA ALA A 278 -0.81 11.98 -13.69
C ALA A 278 0.40 11.02 -13.74
N ILE A 279 0.28 9.80 -13.21
CA ILE A 279 1.35 8.78 -13.29
C ILE A 279 1.61 8.33 -14.71
N GLN A 280 0.57 8.14 -15.54
CA GLN A 280 0.76 7.77 -16.94
C GLN A 280 1.57 8.82 -17.70
N GLN A 281 1.35 10.09 -17.37
CA GLN A 281 2.07 11.20 -17.99
C GLN A 281 3.47 11.42 -17.40
N GLU A 282 3.64 11.18 -16.09
CA GLU A 282 4.92 11.28 -15.38
C GLU A 282 5.16 10.02 -14.53
N PRO A 283 5.75 8.95 -15.10
CA PRO A 283 5.95 7.68 -14.42
C PRO A 283 6.83 7.76 -13.17
N LYS A 284 7.68 8.79 -13.05
CA LYS A 284 8.57 8.98 -11.90
C LYS A 284 7.96 9.84 -10.80
N LEU A 285 6.70 10.28 -10.95
CA LEU A 285 6.03 11.18 -10.01
C LEU A 285 6.02 10.64 -8.57
N TYR A 286 5.72 9.35 -8.42
CA TYR A 286 5.67 8.70 -7.10
C TYR A 286 7.06 8.57 -6.47
N GLU A 287 8.07 8.16 -7.24
CA GLU A 287 9.47 8.11 -6.78
C GLU A 287 9.98 9.50 -6.37
N TYR A 288 9.60 10.53 -7.13
CA TYR A 288 9.95 11.91 -6.85
C TYR A 288 9.35 12.42 -5.53
N ALA A 289 8.07 12.14 -5.27
CA ALA A 289 7.41 12.46 -4.01
C ALA A 289 8.09 11.76 -2.82
N LEU A 290 8.37 10.46 -2.95
CA LEU A 290 9.00 9.68 -1.88
C LEU A 290 10.39 10.19 -1.49
N LYS A 291 11.20 10.62 -2.47
CA LYS A 291 12.52 11.24 -2.21
C LYS A 291 12.43 12.52 -1.38
N LYS A 292 11.27 13.17 -1.37
CA LYS A 292 10.96 14.38 -0.59
C LYS A 292 10.18 14.06 0.70
N HIS A 293 10.14 12.79 1.11
CA HIS A 293 9.36 12.33 2.26
C HIS A 293 7.85 12.64 2.15
N ILE A 294 7.33 12.67 0.92
CA ILE A 294 5.91 12.86 0.62
C ILE A 294 5.34 11.58 0.05
N ALA A 295 4.28 11.06 0.66
CA ALA A 295 3.52 9.94 0.14
C ALA A 295 2.24 10.45 -0.53
N ILE A 296 2.06 10.16 -1.82
CA ILE A 296 0.81 10.45 -2.52
C ILE A 296 -0.19 9.36 -2.15
N VAL A 297 -1.32 9.75 -1.59
CA VAL A 297 -2.36 8.83 -1.12
C VAL A 297 -3.72 9.20 -1.69
N THR A 298 -4.51 8.20 -2.01
CA THR A 298 -5.90 8.26 -2.49
C THR A 298 -6.82 7.67 -1.42
N PRO A 299 -8.16 7.78 -1.53
CA PRO A 299 -9.07 7.19 -0.55
C PRO A 299 -8.76 5.72 -0.25
N SER A 300 -8.56 4.87 -1.26
CA SER A 300 -8.25 3.45 -1.04
C SER A 300 -6.90 3.23 -0.35
N THR A 301 -5.85 3.89 -0.83
CA THR A 301 -4.49 3.70 -0.30
C THR A 301 -4.33 4.29 1.10
N LEU A 302 -4.92 5.45 1.38
CA LEU A 302 -4.95 6.05 2.71
C LEU A 302 -5.63 5.13 3.72
N THR A 303 -6.77 4.54 3.34
CA THR A 303 -7.52 3.63 4.21
C THR A 303 -6.68 2.41 4.61
N ILE A 304 -5.96 1.82 3.65
CA ILE A 304 -5.08 0.67 3.89
C ILE A 304 -3.88 1.09 4.74
N SER A 305 -3.24 2.22 4.40
CA SER A 305 -2.09 2.74 5.13
C SER A 305 -2.43 2.95 6.60
N LEU A 306 -3.54 3.61 6.92
CA LEU A 306 -3.89 3.91 8.31
C LEU A 306 -4.27 2.68 9.14
N ARG A 307 -4.74 1.59 8.52
CA ARG A 307 -4.99 0.32 9.24
C ARG A 307 -3.73 -0.50 9.50
N THR A 308 -2.66 -0.25 8.74
CA THR A 308 -1.43 -1.05 8.81
C THR A 308 -0.41 -0.45 9.78
N ILE A 309 -0.54 0.84 10.12
CA ILE A 309 0.40 1.61 10.96
C ILE A 309 -0.15 1.74 12.38
#